data_AF-A0A6C0GCA0-F1
#
_entry.id   AF-A0A6C0GCA0-F1
#
_cell.length_a   1.000
_cell.length_b   1.000
_cell.length_c   1.000
_cell.angle_alpha   90.00
_cell.angle_beta   90.00
_cell.angle_gamma   90.00
#
_symmetry.space_group_name_H-M   'P 1'
#
loop_
_entity.id
_entity.type
_entity.pdbx_description
1 polymer ?
#
loop_
_entity_poly.entity_id
_entity_poly.type
_entity_poly.pdbx_seq_one_letter_code
_entity_poly.pdbx_strand_id
1 'polypeptide(L)'
;MKGYEKVYSYVWYDGVRSGVADFNGQPYYFESQWEDLNNLGPDSFKLSPISKDLLSIVIEDWRLWKKLEQAYKQGLVSQHTHPFLQADALEGKKLDQLLKDGLKIDETNHVKARADFEVAKGQEFVSSGIDFIVKWIIIKEE
;
A
#
# COMPACT_ATOMS: atom_id res chain seq x y z
N MET A 1 15.92 11.79 11.99
CA MET A 1 14.80 11.34 11.14
C MET A 1 15.35 10.24 10.24
N LYS A 2 14.72 9.06 10.28
CA LYS A 2 15.17 7.86 9.56
C LYS A 2 15.05 8.08 8.04
N GLY A 3 15.88 7.38 7.27
CA GLY A 3 15.87 7.40 5.81
C GLY A 3 14.63 6.73 5.24
N TYR A 4 14.71 6.31 3.98
CA TYR A 4 13.61 5.58 3.33
C TYR A 4 13.32 4.24 4.02
N GLU A 5 12.03 3.94 4.12
CA GLU A 5 11.46 2.73 4.71
C GLU A 5 10.73 1.92 3.62
N LYS A 6 10.49 0.63 3.89
CA LYS A 6 9.93 -0.29 2.91
C LYS A 6 8.42 -0.08 2.75
N VAL A 7 7.93 -0.08 1.50
CA VAL A 7 6.51 -0.26 1.19
C VAL A 7 6.26 -1.73 0.85
N TYR A 8 5.26 -2.34 1.48
CA TYR A 8 4.90 -3.74 1.30
C TYR A 8 3.79 -3.92 0.27
N SER A 9 2.82 -3.00 0.24
CA SER A 9 1.72 -2.98 -0.71
C SER A 9 1.24 -1.53 -0.89
N TYR A 10 0.57 -1.26 -2.01
CA TYR A 10 -0.04 0.03 -2.24
C TYR A 10 -1.23 -0.05 -3.19
N VAL A 11 -2.11 0.93 -3.08
CA VAL A 11 -3.13 1.24 -4.08
C VAL A 11 -2.67 2.46 -4.87
N TRP A 12 -2.71 2.35 -6.19
CA TRP A 12 -2.33 3.40 -7.11
C TRP A 12 -3.57 3.96 -7.82
N TYR A 13 -3.69 5.29 -7.87
CA TYR A 13 -4.67 5.99 -8.69
C TYR A 13 -3.96 6.99 -9.62
N ASP A 14 -3.65 8.18 -9.11
CA ASP A 14 -2.78 9.22 -9.66
C ASP A 14 -1.47 9.37 -8.85
N GLY A 15 -1.23 8.40 -7.99
CA GLY A 15 -0.13 8.30 -7.04
C GLY A 15 -0.43 7.19 -6.02
N VAL A 16 0.48 6.97 -5.09
CA VAL A 16 0.27 6.04 -3.97
C VAL A 16 -0.77 6.64 -3.02
N ARG A 17 -1.93 5.99 -2.87
CA ARG A 17 -3.08 6.52 -2.09
C ARG A 17 -3.29 5.84 -0.75
N SER A 18 -3.03 4.56 -0.67
CA SER A 18 -3.06 3.80 0.58
C SER A 18 -2.18 2.57 0.44
N GLY A 19 -1.93 1.87 1.55
CA GLY A 19 -1.11 0.67 1.52
C GLY A 19 -0.51 0.35 2.88
N VAL A 20 0.51 -0.49 2.87
CA VAL A 20 1.25 -0.85 4.09
C VAL A 20 2.73 -0.57 3.88
N ALA A 21 3.33 0.10 4.85
CA ALA A 21 4.75 0.42 4.85
C ALA A 21 5.31 0.38 6.26
N ASP A 22 6.63 0.32 6.37
CA ASP A 22 7.27 0.54 7.65
C ASP A 22 7.22 2.02 8.04
N PHE A 23 6.91 2.26 9.31
CA PHE A 23 7.11 3.53 10.00
C PHE A 23 7.93 3.27 11.26
N ASN A 24 9.11 3.86 11.32
CA ASN A 24 10.12 3.59 12.36
C ASN A 24 10.52 2.10 12.50
N GLY A 25 10.43 1.32 11.44
CA GLY A 25 10.75 -0.12 11.41
C GLY A 25 9.64 -1.03 11.96
N GLN A 26 8.42 -0.52 12.08
CA GLN A 26 7.22 -1.29 12.40
C GLN A 26 6.20 -1.13 11.27
N PRO A 27 5.36 -2.15 11.00
CA PRO A 27 4.40 -2.06 9.92
C PRO A 27 3.20 -1.18 10.28
N TYR A 28 2.86 -0.26 9.39
CA TYR A 28 1.72 0.63 9.50
C TYR A 28 0.88 0.55 8.22
N TYR A 29 -0.43 0.53 8.40
CA TYR A 29 -1.37 0.85 7.33
C TYR A 29 -1.39 2.38 7.16
N PHE A 30 -1.30 2.86 5.93
CA PHE A 30 -1.36 4.27 5.63
C PHE A 30 -2.49 4.58 4.65
N GLU A 31 -3.11 5.75 4.80
CA GLU A 31 -4.20 6.21 3.96
C GLU A 31 -4.13 7.72 3.73
N SER A 32 -4.19 8.13 2.47
CA SER A 32 -4.20 9.53 2.05
C SER A 32 -5.43 10.23 2.62
N GLN A 33 -5.24 11.47 3.09
CA GLN A 33 -6.30 12.34 3.63
C GLN A 33 -6.77 13.35 2.59
N TRP A 34 -6.63 13.03 1.30
CA TRP A 34 -7.01 13.95 0.22
C TRP A 34 -8.49 14.35 0.34
N GLU A 35 -8.73 15.62 0.68
CA GLU A 35 -10.06 16.25 0.64
C GLU A 35 -10.07 17.28 -0.50
N ASP A 36 -11.00 17.13 -1.43
CA ASP A 36 -11.20 17.99 -2.62
C ASP A 36 -11.35 19.50 -2.32
N LEU A 37 -11.57 19.89 -1.05
CA LEU A 37 -12.02 21.23 -0.69
C LEU A 37 -11.03 22.08 0.14
N ASN A 38 -9.98 21.50 0.72
CA ASN A 38 -9.23 22.18 1.79
C ASN A 38 -7.70 22.10 1.67
N ASN A 39 -7.13 22.50 0.53
CA ASN A 39 -5.74 23.01 0.45
C ASN A 39 -4.66 22.20 1.21
N LEU A 40 -4.84 20.88 1.36
CA LEU A 40 -3.82 20.00 1.90
C LEU A 40 -2.78 19.91 0.79
N GLY A 41 -1.56 20.39 1.07
CA GLY A 41 -0.44 20.37 0.14
C GLY A 41 -0.03 18.94 -0.25
N PRO A 42 1.26 18.69 -0.60
CA PRO A 42 1.69 17.36 -1.03
C PRO A 42 1.20 16.28 -0.04
N ASP A 43 0.51 15.27 -0.60
CA ASP A 43 -0.41 14.34 0.05
C ASP A 43 -0.09 14.06 1.53
N SER A 44 -0.99 14.46 2.43
CA SER A 44 -0.96 14.08 3.84
C SER A 44 -1.60 12.71 4.05
N PHE A 45 -1.03 11.90 4.94
CA PHE A 45 -1.45 10.54 5.24
C PHE A 45 -1.71 10.39 6.74
N LYS A 46 -2.68 9.54 7.08
CA LYS A 46 -2.79 8.92 8.41
C LYS A 46 -2.11 7.57 8.38
N LEU A 47 -1.40 7.23 9.45
CA LEU A 47 -0.71 5.96 9.62
C LEU A 47 -1.19 5.31 10.92
N SER A 48 -1.68 4.09 10.86
CA SER A 48 -2.06 3.28 12.04
C SER A 48 -1.23 2.00 12.11
N PRO A 49 -0.73 1.63 13.30
CA PRO A 49 0.08 0.42 13.45
C PRO A 49 -0.77 -0.81 13.14
N ILE A 50 -0.16 -1.81 12.49
CA ILE A 50 -0.79 -3.12 12.27
C ILE A 50 0.01 -4.23 12.93
N SER A 51 -0.64 -5.36 13.17
CA SER A 51 0.05 -6.55 13.68
C SER A 51 0.92 -7.20 12.60
N LYS A 52 1.93 -7.96 13.02
CA LYS A 52 2.78 -8.76 12.12
C LYS A 52 1.99 -9.86 11.40
N ASP A 53 0.94 -10.37 12.04
CA ASP A 53 0.06 -11.36 11.43
C ASP A 53 -0.72 -10.73 10.27
N LEU A 54 -1.24 -9.51 10.46
CA LEU A 54 -1.90 -8.76 9.40
C LEU A 54 -0.92 -8.37 8.28
N LEU A 55 0.31 -7.97 8.62
CA LEU A 55 1.36 -7.75 7.62
C LEU A 55 1.61 -8.99 6.76
N SER A 56 1.62 -10.19 7.36
CA SER A 56 1.86 -11.44 6.63
C SER A 56 0.76 -11.71 5.59
N ILE A 57 -0.51 -11.40 5.93
CA ILE A 57 -1.65 -11.48 5.02
C ILE A 57 -1.49 -10.47 3.88
N VAL A 58 -1.07 -9.23 4.19
CA VAL A 58 -0.83 -8.18 3.18
C VAL A 58 0.25 -8.57 2.18
N ILE A 59 1.35 -9.15 2.66
CA ILE A 59 2.46 -9.59 1.80
C ILE A 59 1.98 -10.69 0.85
N GLU A 60 1.18 -11.63 1.33
CA GLU A 60 0.66 -12.72 0.51
C GLU A 60 -0.36 -12.23 -0.53
N ASP A 61 -1.29 -11.36 -0.14
CA ASP A 61 -2.22 -10.74 -1.07
C ASP A 61 -1.49 -9.95 -2.17
N TRP A 62 -0.48 -9.16 -1.78
CA TRP A 62 0.36 -8.42 -2.72
C TRP A 62 1.12 -9.34 -3.68
N ARG A 63 1.59 -10.50 -3.20
CA ARG A 63 2.23 -11.52 -4.04
C ARG A 63 1.26 -12.07 -5.08
N LEU A 64 0.00 -12.33 -4.71
CA LEU A 64 -1.04 -12.78 -5.65
C LEU A 64 -1.36 -11.71 -6.69
N TRP A 65 -1.45 -10.45 -6.27
CA TRP A 65 -1.65 -9.33 -7.18
C TRP A 65 -0.49 -9.20 -8.18
N LYS A 66 0.77 -9.26 -7.74
CA LYS A 66 1.94 -9.23 -8.65
C LYS A 66 1.94 -10.39 -9.65
N LYS A 67 1.50 -11.58 -9.22
CA LYS A 67 1.37 -12.75 -10.11
C LYS A 67 0.31 -12.51 -11.20
N LEU A 68 -0.85 -11.96 -10.83
CA LEU A 68 -1.89 -11.57 -11.80
C LEU A 68 -1.36 -10.49 -12.76
N GLU A 69 -0.70 -9.47 -12.22
CA GLU A 69 -0.16 -8.35 -12.96
C GLU A 69 0.91 -8.78 -13.99
N GLN A 70 1.80 -9.70 -13.60
CA GLN A 70 2.76 -10.32 -14.50
C GLN A 70 2.07 -11.11 -15.62
N ALA A 71 1.05 -11.93 -15.30
CA ALA A 71 0.31 -12.69 -16.30
C ALA A 71 -0.43 -11.77 -17.29
N TYR A 72 -0.98 -10.65 -16.80
CA TYR A 72 -1.62 -9.63 -17.63
C TYR A 72 -0.61 -8.96 -18.57
N LYS A 73 0.56 -8.56 -18.06
CA LYS A 73 1.67 -7.99 -18.88
C LYS A 73 2.17 -8.94 -19.96
N GLN A 74 2.10 -10.25 -19.72
CA GLN A 74 2.44 -11.29 -20.70
C GLN A 74 1.30 -11.60 -21.69
N GLY A 75 0.13 -10.97 -21.54
CA GLY A 75 -1.04 -11.23 -22.39
C GLY A 75 -1.71 -12.60 -22.14
N LEU A 76 -1.41 -13.25 -21.01
CA LEU A 76 -1.95 -14.57 -20.66
C LEU A 76 -3.38 -14.48 -20.11
N VAL A 77 -3.75 -13.33 -19.57
CA VAL A 77 -5.06 -13.05 -18.99
C VAL A 77 -5.55 -11.66 -19.40
N SER A 78 -6.86 -11.43 -19.31
CA SER A 78 -7.44 -10.11 -19.56
C SER A 78 -7.73 -9.37 -18.26
N GLN A 79 -8.05 -8.07 -18.36
CA GLN A 79 -8.45 -7.25 -17.22
C GLN A 79 -9.65 -7.81 -16.44
N HIS A 80 -10.50 -8.63 -17.06
CA HIS A 80 -11.66 -9.26 -16.41
C HIS A 80 -11.29 -10.36 -15.42
N THR A 81 -10.01 -10.76 -15.36
CA THR A 81 -9.47 -11.73 -14.39
C THR A 81 -9.16 -11.09 -13.04
N HIS A 82 -9.35 -9.78 -12.86
CA HIS A 82 -9.23 -9.10 -11.57
C HIS A 82 -10.31 -9.59 -10.57
N PRO A 83 -10.02 -9.73 -9.25
CA PRO A 83 -8.77 -9.40 -8.56
C PRO A 83 -7.74 -10.54 -8.48
N PHE A 84 -8.07 -11.76 -8.90
CA PHE A 84 -7.18 -12.93 -8.75
C PHE A 84 -7.26 -13.85 -9.96
N LEU A 85 -6.13 -14.48 -10.30
CA LEU A 85 -6.12 -15.62 -11.22
C LEU A 85 -7.09 -16.70 -10.73
N GLN A 86 -7.69 -17.44 -11.66
CA GLN A 86 -8.68 -18.47 -11.32
C GLN A 86 -8.15 -19.51 -10.32
N ALA A 87 -6.87 -19.89 -10.45
CA ALA A 87 -6.20 -20.82 -9.55
C ALA A 87 -6.03 -20.28 -8.12
N ASP A 88 -5.95 -18.95 -7.96
CA ASP A 88 -5.72 -18.29 -6.68
C ASP A 88 -7.00 -17.69 -6.08
N ALA A 89 -8.13 -17.74 -6.80
CA ALA A 89 -9.36 -17.02 -6.46
C ALA A 89 -9.97 -17.40 -5.11
N LEU A 90 -9.85 -18.67 -4.68
CA LEU A 90 -10.36 -19.11 -3.38
C LEU A 90 -9.53 -18.52 -2.22
N GLU A 91 -8.21 -18.56 -2.36
CA GLU A 91 -7.29 -18.06 -1.33
C GLU A 91 -7.32 -16.54 -1.29
N GLY A 92 -7.21 -15.89 -2.45
CA GLY A 92 -7.27 -14.44 -2.56
C GLY A 92 -8.55 -13.84 -1.95
N LYS A 93 -9.72 -14.48 -2.15
CA LYS A 93 -10.97 -14.03 -1.51
C LYS A 93 -10.94 -14.09 0.02
N LYS A 94 -10.26 -15.08 0.61
CA LYS A 94 -10.11 -15.15 2.07
C LYS A 94 -9.22 -14.03 2.57
N LEU A 95 -8.09 -13.78 1.90
CA LEU A 95 -7.17 -12.70 2.25
C LEU A 95 -7.86 -11.34 2.12
N ASP A 96 -8.52 -11.08 0.99
CA ASP A 96 -9.29 -9.85 0.75
C ASP A 96 -10.31 -9.58 1.86
N GLN A 97 -11.03 -10.60 2.32
CA GLN A 97 -11.97 -10.44 3.44
C GLN A 97 -11.27 -10.06 4.74
N LEU A 98 -10.18 -10.75 5.09
CA LEU A 98 -9.39 -10.45 6.29
C LEU A 98 -8.79 -9.03 6.24
N LEU A 99 -8.34 -8.60 5.07
CA LEU A 99 -7.76 -7.27 4.86
C LEU A 99 -8.82 -6.17 4.94
N LYS A 100 -10.01 -6.36 4.37
CA LYS A 100 -11.13 -5.42 4.50
C LYS A 100 -11.56 -5.20 5.94
N ASP A 101 -11.44 -6.22 6.77
CA ASP A 101 -11.79 -6.13 8.17
C ASP A 101 -10.67 -5.47 9.01
N GLY A 102 -9.40 -5.75 8.68
CA GLY A 102 -8.24 -5.34 9.47
C GLY A 102 -7.49 -4.08 9.04
N LEU A 103 -7.49 -3.71 7.75
CA LEU A 103 -6.79 -2.51 7.26
C LEU A 103 -7.69 -1.29 7.36
N LYS A 104 -7.67 -0.66 8.53
CA LYS A 104 -8.43 0.57 8.81
C LYS A 104 -7.56 1.52 9.62
N ILE A 105 -7.74 2.81 9.40
CA ILE A 105 -7.17 3.82 10.27
C ILE A 105 -7.89 3.77 11.62
N ASP A 106 -7.11 3.62 12.68
CA ASP A 106 -7.58 3.81 14.05
C ASP A 106 -7.56 5.31 14.35
N GLU A 107 -8.74 5.93 14.33
CA GLU A 107 -8.90 7.37 14.58
C GLU A 107 -8.42 7.79 15.99
N THR A 108 -8.31 6.86 16.93
CA THR A 108 -7.79 7.12 18.28
C THR A 108 -6.29 6.86 18.42
N ASN A 109 -5.69 6.16 17.46
CA ASN A 109 -4.28 5.78 17.46
C ASN A 109 -3.71 5.82 16.03
N HIS A 110 -3.45 7.05 15.56
CA HIS A 110 -2.81 7.28 14.28
C HIS A 110 -1.78 8.40 14.35
N VAL A 111 -0.88 8.40 13.37
CA VAL A 111 0.11 9.46 13.15
C VAL A 111 -0.22 10.16 11.84
N LYS A 112 -0.15 11.49 11.82
CA LYS A 112 -0.25 12.28 10.58
C LYS A 112 1.14 12.56 10.03
N ALA A 113 1.36 12.27 8.75
CA ALA A 113 2.63 12.51 8.09
C ALA A 113 2.44 12.88 6.61
N ARG A 114 3.43 13.55 6.02
CA ARG A 114 3.62 13.59 4.57
C ARG A 114 4.50 12.42 4.14
N ALA A 115 4.33 11.98 2.90
CA ALA A 115 5.13 10.92 2.31
C ALA A 115 5.95 11.44 1.14
N ASP A 116 7.19 10.97 1.04
CA ASP A 116 8.03 11.09 -0.14
C ASP A 116 8.33 9.69 -0.66
N PHE A 117 7.68 9.30 -1.75
CA PHE A 117 7.78 7.97 -2.35
C PHE A 117 8.81 7.95 -3.47
N GLU A 118 9.71 6.98 -3.42
CA GLU A 118 10.67 6.72 -4.48
C GLU A 118 10.59 5.26 -4.96
N VAL A 119 10.91 5.04 -6.24
CA VAL A 119 11.09 3.69 -6.76
C VAL A 119 12.29 3.03 -6.09
N ALA A 120 12.12 1.80 -5.62
CA ALA A 120 13.21 1.03 -5.03
C ALA A 120 14.36 0.85 -6.02
N LYS A 121 15.60 0.92 -5.54
CA LYS A 121 16.81 0.85 -6.38
C LYS A 121 16.81 -0.39 -7.27
N GLY A 122 17.19 -0.20 -8.53
CA GLY A 122 17.34 -1.28 -9.51
C GLY A 122 16.05 -1.64 -10.25
N GLN A 123 14.97 -0.87 -10.06
CA GLN A 123 13.75 -1.00 -10.85
C GLN A 123 13.57 0.24 -11.73
N GLU A 124 13.21 0.01 -13.00
CA GLU A 124 12.75 1.07 -13.89
C GLU A 124 11.26 1.32 -13.63
N PHE A 125 10.82 2.57 -13.79
CA PHE A 125 9.40 2.88 -13.67
C PHE A 125 8.63 2.21 -14.81
N VAL A 126 7.98 1.09 -14.49
CA VAL A 126 7.01 0.40 -15.34
C VAL A 126 5.60 0.72 -14.86
N SER A 127 4.61 0.75 -15.75
CA SER A 127 3.25 1.25 -15.46
C SER A 127 2.50 0.58 -14.29
N SER A 128 3.01 -0.51 -13.72
CA SER A 128 2.50 -1.18 -12.53
C SER A 128 3.58 -2.11 -11.93
N GLY A 129 3.41 -2.53 -10.67
CA GLY A 129 4.20 -3.64 -10.08
C GLY A 129 5.55 -3.25 -9.49
N ILE A 130 5.87 -1.97 -9.48
CA ILE A 130 7.11 -1.40 -8.94
C ILE A 130 7.09 -1.49 -7.40
N ASP A 131 8.23 -1.79 -6.80
CA ASP A 131 8.42 -1.64 -5.36
C ASP A 131 8.78 -0.20 -5.02
N PHE A 132 8.06 0.38 -4.07
CA PHE A 132 8.35 1.71 -3.55
C PHE A 132 9.10 1.63 -2.21
N ILE A 133 9.85 2.70 -1.94
CA ILE A 133 10.33 3.05 -0.62
C ILE A 133 9.76 4.41 -0.26
N VAL A 134 9.57 4.67 1.03
CA VAL A 134 8.89 5.88 1.51
C VAL A 134 9.68 6.54 2.62
N LYS A 135 9.77 7.86 2.57
CA LYS A 135 10.28 8.66 3.69
C LYS A 135 9.13 9.43 4.32
N TRP A 136 8.90 9.20 5.60
CA TRP A 136 7.82 9.84 6.37
C TRP A 136 8.28 11.15 7.00
N ILE A 137 7.47 12.19 6.87
CA ILE A 137 7.68 13.51 7.47
C ILE A 137 6.49 13.82 8.39
N ILE A 138 6.68 13.70 9.70
CA ILE A 138 5.60 13.91 10.67
C ILE A 138 5.06 15.33 10.60
N ILE A 139 3.74 15.43 10.49
CA ILE A 139 3.01 16.69 10.61
C ILE A 139 2.75 16.87 12.11
N LYS A 140 3.35 17.90 12.71
CA LYS A 140 3.02 18.28 14.08
C LYS A 140 1.73 19.09 14.05
N GLU A 141 0.77 18.71 14.87
CA GLU A 141 -0.37 19.60 15.15
C GLU A 141 0.15 20.76 16.01
N GLU A 142 -0.19 21.99 15.62
CA GLU A 142 0.13 23.23 16.35
C GLU A 142 -0.78 23.43 17.55
#